data_AF-A0A920R4I7-F1
#
_entry.id   AF-A0A920R4I7-F1
#
_cell.length_a   1.000
_cell.length_b   1.000
_cell.length_c   1.000
_cell.angle_alpha   90.00
_cell.angle_beta   90.00
_cell.angle_gamma   90.00
#
_symmetry.space_group_name_H-M   'P 1'
#
loop_
_entity.id
_entity.type
_entity.pdbx_description
1 polymer ?
#
loop_
_entity_poly.entity_id
_entity_poly.type
_entity_poly.pdbx_seq_one_letter_code
_entity_poly.pdbx_strand_id
1 'polypeptide(L)'
;MSLIFKRLGSAALDICWVASGRLDGYYESLSLWDFAAARLIALEAGAKCGNFSEVPEGIDPQFYDQDLLITNEVLFPQLLTILQSSLKQ
;
A
#
# COMPACT_ATOMS: atom_id res chain seq x y z
N MET A 1 -12.08 -13.23 -10.64
CA MET A 1 -11.63 -11.84 -10.50
C MET A 1 -10.28 -11.73 -11.20
N SER A 2 -10.17 -11.01 -12.31
CA SER A 2 -8.86 -10.75 -12.94
C SER A 2 -8.23 -9.51 -12.30
N LEU A 3 -7.05 -9.64 -11.71
CA LEU A 3 -6.28 -8.50 -11.22
C LEU A 3 -5.43 -7.95 -12.38
N ILE A 4 -5.44 -6.63 -12.56
CA ILE A 4 -4.62 -5.94 -13.55
C ILE A 4 -3.57 -5.12 -12.81
N PHE A 5 -2.29 -5.41 -13.07
CA PHE A 5 -1.17 -4.68 -12.47
C PHE A 5 -0.68 -3.56 -13.39
N LYS A 6 -0.42 -2.39 -12.83
CA LYS A 6 0.15 -1.24 -13.54
C LYS A 6 1.43 -0.79 -12.84
N ARG A 7 2.44 -0.39 -13.63
CA ARG A 7 3.66 0.29 -13.18
C ARG A 7 3.79 1.59 -13.95
N LEU A 8 3.53 2.70 -13.28
CA LEU A 8 3.44 4.02 -13.94
C LEU A 8 4.68 4.89 -13.66
N GLY A 9 5.60 4.39 -12.82
CA GLY A 9 6.92 4.98 -12.59
C GLY A 9 6.97 6.07 -11.52
N SER A 10 5.86 6.36 -10.84
CA SER A 10 5.83 7.29 -9.69
C SER A 10 4.91 6.74 -8.60
N ALA A 11 5.51 6.27 -7.50
CA ALA A 11 4.80 5.75 -6.34
C ALA A 11 3.80 6.76 -5.75
N ALA A 12 4.23 8.01 -5.57
CA ALA A 12 3.39 9.06 -5.04
C ALA A 12 2.14 9.30 -5.91
N LEU A 13 2.27 9.27 -7.24
CA LEU A 13 1.15 9.43 -8.16
C LEU A 13 0.20 8.22 -8.10
N ASP A 14 0.75 7.02 -8.05
CA ASP A 14 -0.02 5.77 -8.01
C ASP A 14 -0.85 5.69 -6.73
N ILE A 15 -0.27 6.09 -5.59
CA ILE A 15 -0.99 6.19 -4.31
C ILE A 15 -2.09 7.27 -4.39
N CYS A 16 -1.82 8.43 -5.00
CA CYS A 16 -2.86 9.44 -5.21
C CYS A 16 -3.98 8.97 -6.15
N TRP A 17 -3.70 8.04 -7.06
CA TRP A 17 -4.71 7.40 -7.89
C TRP A 17 -5.55 6.39 -7.12
N VAL A 18 -4.98 5.69 -6.13
CA VAL A 18 -5.76 4.92 -5.17
C VAL A 18 -6.70 5.84 -4.38
N ALA A 19 -6.19 6.97 -3.87
CA ALA A 19 -7.00 7.97 -3.17
C ALA A 19 -8.14 8.53 -4.04
N SER A 20 -7.92 8.63 -5.36
CA SER A 20 -8.92 9.10 -6.32
C SER A 20 -9.87 8.00 -6.85
N GLY A 21 -9.73 6.75 -6.40
CA GLY A 21 -10.51 5.61 -6.90
C GLY A 21 -10.21 5.20 -8.35
N ARG A 22 -9.05 5.60 -8.89
CA ARG A 22 -8.59 5.19 -10.24
C ARG A 22 -7.83 3.87 -10.22
N LEU A 23 -7.21 3.56 -9.10
CA LEU A 23 -6.55 2.28 -8.82
C LEU A 23 -7.16 1.66 -7.57
N ASP A 24 -7.24 0.34 -7.54
CA ASP A 24 -7.80 -0.41 -6.41
C ASP A 24 -6.80 -0.55 -5.26
N GLY A 25 -5.50 -0.51 -5.56
CA GLY A 25 -4.43 -0.59 -4.59
C GLY A 25 -3.04 -0.35 -5.17
N TYR A 26 -2.10 -0.13 -4.27
CA TYR A 26 -0.67 0.06 -4.52
C TYR A 26 0.10 -0.75 -3.47
N TYR A 27 1.17 -1.44 -3.89
CA TYR A 27 2.05 -2.15 -2.99
C TYR A 27 3.49 -2.14 -3.53
N GLU A 28 4.47 -1.83 -2.68
CA GLU A 28 5.91 -1.79 -3.00
C GLU A 28 6.73 -1.52 -1.73
N SER A 29 8.04 -1.79 -1.74
CA SER A 29 8.99 -1.30 -0.73
C SER A 29 9.75 -0.11 -1.31
N LEU A 30 9.70 1.03 -0.62
CA LEU A 30 10.29 2.28 -1.08
C LEU A 30 10.55 3.18 0.12
N SER A 31 11.51 4.10 -0.02
CA SER A 31 11.88 4.97 1.10
C SER A 31 10.71 5.84 1.55
N LEU A 32 10.67 6.13 2.86
CA LEU A 32 9.58 6.86 3.49
C LEU A 32 9.23 8.19 2.79
N TRP A 33 10.24 8.93 2.32
CA TRP A 33 10.04 10.21 1.64
C TRP A 33 9.36 10.09 0.27
N ASP A 34 9.41 8.92 -0.37
CA ASP A 34 8.79 8.69 -1.67
C ASP A 34 7.27 8.46 -1.58
N PHE A 35 6.74 8.10 -0.39
CA PHE A 35 5.30 7.84 -0.21
C PHE A 35 4.63 8.58 0.95
N ALA A 36 5.36 9.14 1.92
CA ALA A 36 4.75 9.68 3.14
C ALA A 36 3.66 10.72 2.87
N ALA A 37 3.90 11.66 1.95
CA ALA A 37 2.91 12.67 1.58
C ALA A 37 1.68 12.06 0.90
N ALA A 38 1.89 11.13 -0.04
CA ALA A 38 0.79 10.49 -0.76
C ALA A 38 -0.03 9.56 0.14
N ARG A 39 0.62 8.89 1.11
CA ARG A 39 -0.05 8.06 2.12
C ARG A 39 -1.00 8.88 2.98
N LEU A 40 -0.61 10.08 3.40
CA LEU A 40 -1.51 10.97 4.14
C LEU A 40 -2.74 11.32 3.28
N ILE A 41 -2.55 11.69 2.02
CA ILE A 41 -3.64 11.96 1.08
C ILE A 41 -4.58 10.75 0.95
N ALA A 42 -4.02 9.54 0.83
CA ALA A 42 -4.81 8.32 0.73
C ALA A 42 -5.61 8.04 2.01
N LEU A 43 -5.01 8.21 3.19
CA LEU A 43 -5.69 8.05 4.47
C LEU A 43 -6.87 9.02 4.62
N GLU A 44 -6.68 10.30 4.28
CA GLU A 44 -7.74 11.31 4.32
C GLU A 44 -8.85 11.05 3.30
N ALA A 45 -8.53 10.38 2.18
CA ALA A 45 -9.52 9.92 1.21
C ALA A 45 -10.26 8.64 1.64
N GLY A 46 -9.95 8.07 2.82
CA GLY A 46 -10.57 6.85 3.33
C GLY A 46 -9.91 5.55 2.87
N ALA A 47 -8.72 5.62 2.27
CA ALA A 47 -7.94 4.43 1.94
C ALA A 47 -7.37 3.78 3.21
N LYS A 48 -7.18 2.47 3.17
CA LYS A 48 -6.49 1.71 4.21
C LYS A 48 -5.01 1.59 3.84
N CYS A 49 -4.13 1.97 4.77
CA CYS A 49 -2.68 1.84 4.61
C CYS A 49 -2.11 0.91 5.69
N GLY A 50 -1.15 0.08 5.32
CA GLY A 50 -0.41 -0.78 6.25
C GLY A 50 0.72 -1.49 5.53
N ASN A 51 1.23 -2.55 6.13
CA ASN A 51 2.31 -3.37 5.59
C ASN A 51 1.86 -4.83 5.58
N PHE A 52 2.33 -5.61 4.60
CA PHE A 52 1.96 -7.03 4.52
C PHE A 52 2.93 -7.96 5.25
N SER A 53 4.12 -7.49 5.61
CA SER A 53 5.02 -8.14 6.56
C SER A 53 4.80 -7.67 8.00
N GLU A 54 5.35 -8.41 8.96
CA GLU A 54 5.35 -8.01 10.36
C GLU A 54 6.30 -6.81 10.57
N VAL A 55 5.76 -5.75 11.16
CA VAL A 55 6.56 -4.59 11.57
C VAL A 55 7.39 -5.00 12.81
N PRO A 56 8.73 -4.85 12.79
CA PRO A 56 9.57 -5.18 13.94
C PRO A 56 9.19 -4.39 15.20
N GLU A 57 9.37 -5.02 16.37
CA GLU A 57 9.15 -4.35 17.66
C GLU A 57 10.04 -3.10 17.80
N GLY A 58 9.45 -2.00 18.27
CA GLY A 58 10.15 -0.72 18.46
C GLY A 58 10.15 0.20 17.24
N ILE A 59 9.59 -0.21 16.10
CA ILE A 59 9.38 0.64 14.93
C ILE A 59 7.92 1.11 14.90
N ASP A 60 7.70 2.42 14.69
CA ASP A 60 6.36 2.93 14.41
C ASP A 60 5.91 2.45 13.03
N PRO A 61 4.75 1.76 12.91
CA PRO A 61 4.21 1.32 11.63
C PRO A 61 4.04 2.45 10.60
N GLN A 62 3.94 3.70 11.03
CA GLN A 62 3.86 4.84 10.13
C GLN A 62 5.18 5.14 9.39
N PHE A 63 6.31 4.70 9.92
CA PHE A 63 7.65 4.94 9.38
C PHE A 63 8.28 3.68 8.78
N TYR A 64 7.57 2.55 8.78
CA TYR A 64 8.05 1.32 8.19
C TYR A 64 7.94 1.39 6.65
N ASP A 65 9.07 1.26 5.98
CA ASP A 65 9.26 1.54 4.56
C ASP A 65 9.29 0.28 3.67
N GLN A 66 9.10 -0.89 4.28
CA GLN A 66 9.04 -2.17 3.59
C GLN A 66 7.60 -2.65 3.44
N ASP A 67 7.34 -3.36 2.34
CA ASP A 67 6.12 -4.12 2.13
C ASP A 67 4.85 -3.28 2.31
N LEU A 68 4.89 -2.03 1.84
CA LEU A 68 3.77 -1.10 1.94
C LEU A 68 2.58 -1.66 1.15
N LEU A 69 1.38 -1.52 1.70
CA LEU A 69 0.11 -1.82 1.06
C LEU A 69 -0.85 -0.68 1.32
N ILE A 70 -1.36 -0.07 0.25
CA ILE A 70 -2.37 0.98 0.29
C ILE A 70 -3.50 0.59 -0.65
N THR A 71 -4.72 0.49 -0.14
CA THR A 71 -5.89 0.05 -0.93
C THR A 71 -7.16 0.74 -0.43
N ASN A 72 -8.29 0.54 -1.12
CA ASN A 72 -9.57 0.82 -0.49
C ASN A 72 -9.84 -0.14 0.70
N GLU A 73 -10.73 0.24 1.62
CA GLU A 73 -11.03 -0.54 2.82
C GLU A 73 -11.55 -1.96 2.54
N VAL A 74 -12.32 -2.13 1.46
CA VAL A 74 -12.97 -3.41 1.11
C VAL A 74 -11.96 -4.46 0.62
N LEU A 75 -10.97 -4.04 -0.18
CA LEU A 75 -9.99 -4.94 -0.79
C LEU A 75 -8.77 -5.20 0.09
N PHE A 76 -8.51 -4.35 1.08
CA PHE A 76 -7.35 -4.47 1.96
C PHE A 76 -7.16 -5.89 2.54
N PRO A 77 -8.16 -6.53 3.18
CA PRO A 77 -7.96 -7.86 3.76
C PRO A 77 -7.70 -8.95 2.71
N GLN A 78 -8.31 -8.82 1.52
CA GLN A 78 -8.15 -9.77 0.43
C GLN A 78 -6.74 -9.70 -0.15
N LEU A 79 -6.26 -8.49 -0.45
CA LEU A 79 -4.92 -8.26 -0.98
C LEU A 79 -3.84 -8.61 0.04
N LEU A 80 -4.04 -8.29 1.31
CA LEU A 80 -3.13 -8.66 2.40
C LEU A 80 -2.94 -10.18 2.45
N THR A 81 -4.03 -10.95 2.39
CA THR A 81 -3.99 -12.43 2.43
C THR A 81 -3.21 -12.99 1.24
N ILE A 82 -3.43 -12.44 0.04
CA ILE A 82 -2.73 -12.86 -1.18
C ILE A 82 -1.23 -12.58 -1.08
N LEU A 83 -0.85 -11.37 -0.65
CA LEU A 83 0.56 -10.97 -0.54
C LEU A 83 1.29 -11.77 0.54
N GLN A 84 0.67 -11.99 1.70
CA GLN A 84 1.23 -12.83 2.76
C GLN A 84 1.40 -14.30 2.34
N SER A 85 0.50 -14.82 1.51
CA SER A 85 0.62 -16.18 0.97
C SER A 85 1.80 -16.31 0.01
N SER A 86 2.13 -15.23 -0.72
CA SER A 86 3.28 -15.19 -1.63
C SER A 86 4.63 -15.07 -0.91
N LEU A 87 4.67 -14.56 0.33
CA LEU A 87 5.90 -14.46 1.12
C LEU A 87 6.33 -15.81 1.75
N LYS A 88 5.42 -16.77 1.86
CA LYS A 88 5.66 -18.07 2.50
C LYS A 88 6.11 -19.18 1.54
N GLN A 89 6.22 -18.88 0.25
CA GLN A 89 6.74 -19.79 -0.79
C GLN A 89 8.23 -19.53 -1.03
#